data_AF-A0A7X3QGZ4-F1
#
_entry.id   AF-A0A7X3QGZ4-F1
#
_cell.length_a   1.000
_cell.length_b   1.000
_cell.length_c   1.000
_cell.angle_alpha   90.00
_cell.angle_beta   90.00
_cell.angle_gamma   90.00
#
_symmetry.space_group_name_H-M   'P 1'
#
loop_
_entity.id
_entity.type
_entity.pdbx_description
1 polymer ?
#
loop_
_entity_poly.entity_id
_entity_poly.type
_entity_poly.pdbx_seq_one_letter_code
_entity_poly.pdbx_strand_id
1 'polypeptide(L)'
;MVSNQVIGEAYIVAQHHYGASKNAARASILGVFESGLVSPLNGDSVLDLLREPGGPGLVDRLIVDGYSRNDIETLTLDRRMAGLPRSRLL
;
A
#
# COMPACT_ATOMS: atom_id res chain seq x y z
N MET A 1 6.07 -6.31 -13.76
CA MET A 1 6.27 -5.37 -12.64
C MET A 1 4.95 -4.65 -12.38
N VAL A 2 4.63 -4.31 -11.13
CA VAL A 2 3.32 -3.74 -10.72
C VAL A 2 3.53 -2.50 -9.85
N SER A 3 2.90 -1.36 -10.19
CA SER A 3 3.03 -0.10 -9.44
C SER A 3 2.18 -0.06 -8.17
N ASN A 4 2.55 0.79 -7.20
CA ASN A 4 1.77 1.02 -5.97
C ASN A 4 0.29 1.39 -6.26
N GLN A 5 0.03 2.10 -7.36
CA GLN A 5 -1.34 2.43 -7.77
C GLN A 5 -2.14 1.17 -8.13
N VAL A 6 -1.58 0.28 -8.96
CA VAL A 6 -2.25 -0.97 -9.37
C VAL A 6 -2.44 -1.90 -8.16
N ILE A 7 -1.49 -1.92 -7.23
CA ILE A 7 -1.62 -2.67 -5.96
C ILE A 7 -2.79 -2.12 -5.14
N GLY A 8 -2.91 -0.79 -5.02
CA GLY A 8 -4.01 -0.13 -4.34
C GLY A 8 -5.36 -0.44 -4.99
N GLU A 9 -5.46 -0.38 -6.32
CA GLU A 9 -6.66 -0.73 -7.08
C GLU A 9 -7.06 -2.19 -6.84
N ALA A 10 -6.11 -3.13 -6.95
CA ALA A 10 -6.36 -4.55 -6.68
C ALA A 10 -6.85 -4.79 -5.24
N TYR A 11 -6.27 -4.10 -4.26
CA TYR A 11 -6.69 -4.17 -2.86
C TYR A 11 -8.13 -3.67 -2.65
N ILE A 12 -8.50 -2.56 -3.30
CA ILE A 12 -9.86 -2.01 -3.24
C ILE A 12 -10.85 -2.94 -3.96
N VAL A 13 -10.51 -3.44 -5.15
CA VAL A 13 -11.35 -4.38 -5.90
C VAL A 13 -11.58 -5.67 -5.12
N ALA A 14 -10.54 -6.25 -4.51
CA ALA A 14 -10.67 -7.44 -3.67
C ALA A 14 -11.69 -7.25 -2.54
N GLN A 15 -11.69 -6.08 -1.89
CA GLN A 15 -12.64 -5.77 -0.82
C GLN A 15 -14.06 -5.50 -1.33
N HIS A 16 -14.19 -4.58 -2.28
CA HIS A 16 -15.50 -4.03 -2.65
C HIS A 16 -16.22 -4.86 -3.69
N HIS A 17 -15.49 -5.51 -4.59
CA HIS A 17 -16.09 -6.34 -5.63
C HIS A 17 -16.17 -7.82 -5.22
N TYR A 18 -15.15 -8.33 -4.53
CA TYR A 18 -15.07 -9.74 -4.14
C TYR A 18 -15.37 -10.00 -2.65
N GLY A 19 -15.67 -8.96 -1.86
CA GLY A 19 -16.04 -9.11 -0.45
C GLY A 19 -14.91 -9.58 0.46
N ALA A 20 -13.65 -9.54 0.01
CA ALA A 20 -12.52 -9.97 0.82
C ALA A 20 -12.35 -9.03 2.02
N SER A 21 -12.03 -9.59 3.19
CA SER A 21 -11.61 -8.77 4.32
C SER A 21 -10.30 -8.05 3.99
N LYS A 22 -10.00 -6.93 4.66
CA LYS A 22 -8.73 -6.21 4.52
C LYS A 22 -7.51 -7.13 4.69
N ASN A 23 -7.58 -8.07 5.62
CA ASN A 23 -6.51 -9.04 5.87
C ASN A 23 -6.40 -10.05 4.73
N ALA A 24 -7.54 -10.58 4.27
CA ALA A 24 -7.56 -11.51 3.14
C ALA A 24 -7.05 -10.86 1.85
N ALA A 25 -7.47 -9.63 1.55
CA ALA A 25 -7.00 -8.90 0.37
C ALA A 25 -5.47 -8.69 0.40
N ARG A 26 -4.91 -8.30 1.55
CA ARG A 26 -3.46 -8.15 1.72
C ARG A 26 -2.71 -9.46 1.56
N ALA A 27 -3.20 -10.52 2.21
CA ALA A 27 -2.59 -11.84 2.14
C ALA A 27 -2.60 -12.38 0.70
N SER A 28 -3.70 -12.23 -0.04
CA SER A 28 -3.79 -12.66 -1.43
C SER A 28 -2.82 -11.90 -2.33
N ILE A 29 -2.72 -10.57 -2.19
CA ILE A 29 -1.77 -9.76 -2.97
C ILE A 29 -0.32 -10.13 -2.62
N LEU A 30 -0.03 -10.33 -1.33
CA LEU A 30 1.29 -10.77 -0.88
C LEU A 30 1.65 -12.12 -1.49
N GLY A 31 0.73 -13.09 -1.49
CA GLY A 31 0.94 -14.40 -2.10
C GLY A 31 1.21 -14.33 -3.60
N VAL A 32 0.61 -13.38 -4.32
CA VAL A 32 0.91 -13.15 -5.74
C VAL A 32 2.35 -12.67 -5.93
N PHE A 33 2.85 -11.76 -5.10
CA PHE A 33 4.27 -11.35 -5.18
C PHE A 33 5.22 -12.47 -4.75
N GLU A 34 4.91 -13.20 -3.68
CA GLU A 34 5.73 -14.30 -3.18
C GLU A 34 5.77 -15.51 -4.14
N SER A 35 4.78 -15.66 -5.02
CA SER A 35 4.79 -16.68 -6.08
C SER A 35 5.82 -16.40 -7.19
N GLY A 36 6.34 -15.19 -7.29
CA GLY A 36 7.24 -14.76 -8.37
C GLY A 36 6.55 -14.49 -9.72
N LEU A 37 5.21 -14.60 -9.80
CA LEU A 37 4.45 -14.28 -11.03
C LEU A 37 4.63 -12.81 -11.46
N VAL A 38 4.75 -11.91 -10.48
CA VAL A 38 4.98 -10.49 -10.68
C VAL A 38 5.90 -9.95 -9.58
N SER A 39 6.56 -8.83 -9.86
CA SER A 39 7.39 -8.09 -8.91
C SER A 39 6.86 -6.67 -8.68
N PRO A 40 7.01 -6.11 -7.47
CA PRO A 40 6.64 -4.72 -7.22
C PRO A 40 7.58 -3.78 -7.97
N LEU A 41 7.02 -2.80 -8.68
CA LEU A 41 7.79 -1.79 -9.40
C LEU A 41 8.60 -0.92 -8.44
N ASN A 42 8.00 -0.61 -7.30
CA ASN A 42 8.64 0.17 -6.27
C ASN A 42 9.70 -0.70 -5.55
N GLY A 43 9.56 -2.01 -5.47
CA GLY A 43 10.53 -2.89 -4.82
C GLY A 43 10.05 -3.36 -3.46
N ASP A 44 10.95 -3.94 -2.67
CA ASP A 44 10.56 -4.90 -1.62
C ASP A 44 9.85 -4.28 -0.41
N SER A 45 9.96 -2.97 -0.17
CA SER A 45 9.21 -2.29 0.91
C SER A 45 7.70 -2.50 0.79
N VAL A 46 7.19 -2.72 -0.42
CA VAL A 46 5.78 -3.05 -0.67
C VAL A 46 5.37 -4.33 0.07
N LEU A 47 6.25 -5.33 0.15
CA LEU A 47 5.98 -6.58 0.86
C LEU A 47 5.81 -6.32 2.36
N ASP A 48 6.63 -5.44 2.92
CA ASP A 48 6.54 -5.05 4.33
C ASP A 48 5.23 -4.31 4.62
N LEU A 49 4.82 -3.40 3.73
CA LEU A 49 3.53 -2.71 3.84
C LEU A 49 2.33 -3.67 3.82
N LEU A 50 2.39 -4.70 2.96
CA LEU A 50 1.35 -5.73 2.88
C LEU A 50 1.27 -6.56 4.16
N ARG A 51 2.42 -6.86 4.78
CA ARG A 51 2.51 -7.63 6.03
C ARG A 51 2.06 -6.84 7.25
N GLU A 52 2.38 -5.55 7.32
CA GLU A 52 2.15 -4.73 8.51
C GLU A 52 0.64 -4.52 8.77
N PRO A 53 0.09 -5.03 9.89
CA PRO A 53 -1.30 -4.87 10.26
C PRO A 53 -1.57 -3.52 10.96
N GLY A 54 -2.78 -2.99 10.76
CA GLY A 54 -3.24 -1.78 11.47
C GLY A 54 -2.67 -0.48 10.89
N GLY A 55 -2.76 0.58 11.69
CA GLY A 55 -2.33 1.92 11.31
C GLY A 55 -3.20 2.59 10.24
N PRO A 56 -2.66 3.62 9.56
CA PRO A 56 -3.24 4.21 8.36
C PRO A 56 -3.47 3.16 7.27
N GLY A 57 -4.41 3.44 6.36
CA GLY A 57 -4.83 2.48 5.34
C GLY A 57 -3.65 2.01 4.48
N LEU A 58 -3.74 0.80 3.93
CA LEU A 58 -2.69 0.30 3.02
C LEU A 58 -2.45 1.28 1.86
N VAL A 59 -3.53 1.85 1.29
CA VAL A 59 -3.42 2.83 0.20
C VAL A 59 -2.65 4.07 0.65
N ASP A 60 -2.92 4.60 1.84
CA ASP A 60 -2.19 5.75 2.39
C ASP A 60 -0.69 5.44 2.52
N ARG A 61 -0.37 4.24 3.03
CA ARG A 61 1.02 3.79 3.16
C ARG A 61 1.71 3.59 1.80
N LEU A 62 1.00 3.08 0.80
CA LEU A 62 1.50 2.95 -0.58
C LEU A 62 1.73 4.30 -1.26
N ILE A 63 0.90 5.30 -0.97
CA ILE A 63 1.08 6.68 -1.44
C ILE A 63 2.36 7.27 -0.84
N VAL A 64 2.52 7.19 0.48
CA VAL A 64 3.71 7.70 1.17
C VAL A 64 4.98 6.98 0.71
N ASP A 65 4.96 5.66 0.54
CA ASP A 65 6.08 4.91 -0.03
C ASP A 65 6.44 5.40 -1.43
N GLY A 66 5.44 5.63 -2.30
CA GLY A 66 5.66 6.14 -3.65
C GLY A 66 6.36 7.50 -3.69
N TYR A 67 5.92 8.45 -2.87
CA TYR A 67 6.53 9.78 -2.82
C TYR A 67 7.89 9.80 -2.12
N SER A 68 8.03 9.08 -1.01
CA SER A 68 9.27 9.08 -0.21
C SER A 68 10.50 8.59 -0.98
N ARG A 69 10.29 7.69 -1.96
CA ARG A 69 11.35 7.21 -2.87
C ARG A 69 11.94 8.28 -3.78
N ASN A 70 11.18 9.33 -4.03
CA ASN A 70 11.62 10.48 -4.82
C ASN A 70 12.05 11.65 -3.90
N ASP A 71 12.27 11.36 -2.61
CA ASP A 71 12.53 12.34 -1.54
C ASP A 71 11.43 13.42 -1.45
N ILE A 72 10.19 13.07 -1.83
CA ILE A 72 9.03 13.96 -1.74
C ILE A 72 8.27 13.67 -0.45
N GLU A 73 7.92 14.73 0.30
CA GLU A 73 7.03 14.64 1.46
C GLU A 73 5.57 14.61 1.02
N THR A 74 4.75 13.77 1.66
CA THR A 74 3.32 13.71 1.39
C THR A 74 2.54 14.68 2.26
N LEU A 75 1.77 15.59 1.65
CA LEU A 75 0.82 16.47 2.35
C LEU A 75 -0.57 15.85 2.32
N THR A 76 -1.25 15.81 3.46
CA THR A 76 -2.57 15.20 3.57
C THR A 76 -3.48 15.98 4.53
N LEU A 77 -4.79 15.88 4.33
CA LEU A 77 -5.79 16.37 5.28
C LEU A 77 -6.23 15.28 6.28
N ASP A 78 -5.81 14.03 6.06
CA ASP A 78 -6.10 12.92 6.95
C ASP A 78 -5.08 12.88 8.11
N ARG A 79 -5.58 13.10 9.34
CA ARG A 79 -4.75 13.09 10.56
C ARG A 79 -4.09 11.74 10.85
N ARG A 80 -4.71 10.63 10.50
CA ARG A 80 -4.11 9.30 10.67
C ARG A 80 -2.98 9.12 9.67
N MET A 81 -3.22 9.46 8.40
CA MET A 81 -2.18 9.41 7.38
C MET A 81 -0.99 10.32 7.73
N ALA A 82 -1.24 11.53 8.24
CA ALA A 82 -0.21 12.47 8.68
C ALA A 82 0.69 11.94 9.81
N GLY A 83 0.30 10.84 10.47
CA GLY A 83 1.14 10.14 11.44
C GLY A 83 2.19 9.21 10.81
N LEU A 84 2.18 9.02 9.49
CA LEU A 84 3.18 8.20 8.79
C LEU A 84 4.51 8.97 8.67
N PRO A 85 5.66 8.27 8.67
CA PRO A 85 6.93 8.88 8.31
C PRO A 85 6.85 9.55 6.94
N ARG A 86 7.53 10.69 6.75
CA ARG A 86 7.53 11.43 5.47
C ARG A 86 6.16 11.93 5.02
N SER A 87 5.25 12.14 5.98
CA SER A 87 3.96 12.77 5.74
C SER A 87 3.67 13.85 6.79
N ARG A 88 2.86 14.85 6.44
CA ARG A 88 2.37 15.86 7.40
C ARG A 88 0.98 16.36 7.05
N LEU A 89 0.30 16.92 8.05
CA LEU A 89 -0.97 17.60 7.87
C LEU A 89 -0.74 18.89 7.06
N LEU A 90 -1.64 19.17 6.10
CA LEU A 90 -1.65 20.42 5.35
C LEU A 90 -1.97 21.62 6.24
#